data_AF-A0A178J8K9-F1
#
_entry.id   AF-A0A178J8K9-F1
#
_cell.length_a   1.000
_cell.length_b   1.000
_cell.length_c   1.000
_cell.angle_alpha   90.00
_cell.angle_beta   90.00
_cell.angle_gamma   90.00
#
_symmetry.space_group_name_H-M   'P 1'
#
loop_
_entity.id
_entity.type
_entity.pdbx_description
1 polymer ?
#
loop_
_entity_poly.entity_id
_entity_poly.type
_entity_poly.pdbx_seq_one_letter_code
_entity_poly.pdbx_strand_id
1 'polypeptide(L)'
;MIIERFYKSSPEEVSQILRLYGADYGDSAKRYAQKSMDKWRSGTIKISGQTQDRLVKLVPVCLNSSERYLIAKEICLFYTNQRHKKTEFISINTDEPLVGLDKLHTVIKSFYEGDNVVELPEKLTAAITWLADDDVTAARALLARVEQEEAKLIEARAYQDIEAIENILTMEEIEHLSQQIEFPNGYIKISTYTPKKPFLKRVLASIFGD
;
A
#
# COMPACT_ATOMS: atom_id res chain seq x y z
N MET A 1 -11.31 -2.78 12.34
CA MET A 1 -11.26 -3.98 11.47
C MET A 1 -11.35 -5.31 12.23
N ILE A 2 -10.33 -5.80 12.94
CA ILE A 2 -10.37 -7.17 13.52
C ILE A 2 -11.50 -7.33 14.56
N ILE A 3 -11.67 -6.34 15.43
CA ILE A 3 -12.78 -6.36 16.40
C ILE A 3 -14.16 -6.25 15.72
N GLU A 4 -14.24 -5.59 14.58
CA GLU A 4 -15.48 -5.51 13.80
C GLU A 4 -15.78 -6.86 13.12
N ARG A 5 -14.75 -7.57 12.66
CA ARG A 5 -14.89 -8.96 12.17
C ARG A 5 -15.33 -9.90 13.28
N PHE A 6 -14.82 -9.71 14.50
CA PHE A 6 -15.32 -10.41 15.68
C PHE A 6 -16.83 -10.18 15.87
N TYR A 7 -17.30 -8.94 15.79
CA TYR A 7 -18.75 -8.65 15.93
C TYR A 7 -19.60 -9.29 14.82
N LYS A 8 -19.06 -9.39 13.60
CA LYS A 8 -19.71 -10.04 12.45
C LYS A 8 -19.61 -11.57 12.47
N SER A 9 -18.98 -12.16 13.47
CA SER A 9 -18.76 -13.61 13.51
C SER A 9 -20.07 -14.39 13.63
N SER A 10 -20.13 -15.55 12.98
CA SER A 10 -21.28 -16.46 13.08
C SER A 10 -21.44 -17.00 14.51
N PRO A 11 -22.61 -17.55 14.89
CA PRO A 11 -22.78 -18.20 16.19
C PRO A 11 -21.74 -19.30 16.45
N GLU A 12 -21.37 -20.06 15.42
CA GLU A 12 -20.38 -21.13 15.48
C GLU A 12 -18.97 -20.58 15.72
N GLU A 13 -18.57 -19.55 14.98
CA GLU A 13 -17.28 -18.86 15.15
C GLU A 13 -17.18 -18.24 16.55
N VAL A 14 -18.23 -17.56 17.02
CA VAL A 14 -18.28 -17.01 18.37
C VAL A 14 -18.17 -18.12 19.41
N SER A 15 -18.85 -19.25 19.23
CA SER A 15 -18.74 -20.40 20.13
C SER A 15 -17.31 -20.93 20.19
N GLN A 16 -16.63 -21.05 19.04
CA GLN A 16 -15.25 -21.47 18.95
C GLN A 16 -14.30 -20.48 19.66
N ILE A 17 -14.43 -19.19 19.40
CA ILE A 17 -13.63 -18.14 20.04
C ILE A 17 -13.85 -18.15 21.56
N LEU A 18 -15.09 -18.23 22.03
CA LEU A 18 -15.40 -18.25 23.45
C LEU A 18 -14.95 -19.53 24.15
N ARG A 19 -14.87 -20.65 23.42
CA ARG A 19 -14.26 -21.89 23.92
C ARG A 19 -12.77 -21.71 24.18
N LEU A 20 -12.04 -21.16 23.22
CA LEU A 20 -10.60 -20.86 23.36
C LEU A 20 -10.37 -19.81 24.46
N TYR A 21 -11.18 -18.76 24.47
CA TYR A 21 -11.12 -17.71 25.48
C TYR A 21 -11.32 -18.25 26.90
N GLY A 22 -12.23 -19.20 27.09
CA GLY A 22 -12.41 -19.88 28.37
C GLY A 22 -11.24 -20.78 28.75
N ALA A 23 -10.60 -21.43 27.77
CA ALA A 23 -9.41 -22.24 28.02
C ALA A 23 -8.23 -21.37 28.48
N ASP A 24 -8.02 -20.22 27.86
CA ASP A 24 -6.87 -19.34 28.14
C ASP A 24 -7.06 -18.45 29.37
N TYR A 25 -8.29 -18.00 29.64
CA TYR A 25 -8.58 -16.97 30.64
C TYR A 25 -9.61 -17.39 31.71
N GLY A 26 -10.10 -18.63 31.65
CA GLY A 26 -10.97 -19.24 32.64
C GLY A 26 -12.48 -19.07 32.38
N ASP A 27 -13.27 -19.91 33.04
CA ASP A 27 -14.73 -20.01 32.86
C ASP A 27 -15.47 -18.71 33.21
N SER A 28 -15.04 -17.98 34.23
CA SER A 28 -15.64 -16.71 34.61
C SER A 28 -15.52 -15.67 33.49
N ALA A 29 -14.36 -15.62 32.82
CA ALA A 29 -14.13 -14.72 31.69
C ALA A 29 -15.02 -15.10 30.50
N LYS A 30 -15.10 -16.39 30.17
CA LYS A 30 -15.99 -16.91 29.14
C LYS A 30 -17.46 -16.56 29.40
N ARG A 31 -17.96 -16.82 30.62
CA ARG A 31 -19.35 -16.51 31.00
C ARG A 31 -19.66 -15.02 30.91
N TYR A 32 -18.70 -14.17 31.30
CA TYR A 32 -18.83 -12.72 31.14
C TYR A 32 -18.94 -12.35 29.66
N ALA A 33 -18.00 -12.83 28.83
CA ALA A 33 -18.01 -12.55 27.40
C ALA A 33 -19.31 -13.02 26.72
N GLN A 34 -19.77 -14.24 27.02
CA GLN A 34 -21.05 -14.78 26.54
C GLN A 34 -22.24 -13.85 26.85
N LYS A 35 -22.34 -13.34 28.09
CA LYS A 35 -23.42 -12.43 28.49
C LYS A 35 -23.31 -11.03 27.90
N SER A 36 -22.11 -10.63 27.50
CA SER A 36 -21.81 -9.30 26.98
C SER A 36 -21.85 -9.20 25.46
N MET A 37 -21.80 -10.33 24.73
CA MET A 37 -21.74 -10.37 23.26
C MET A 37 -22.80 -9.51 22.58
N ASP A 38 -24.07 -9.67 22.94
CA ASP A 38 -25.16 -8.93 22.29
C ASP A 38 -25.06 -7.43 22.56
N LYS A 39 -24.65 -7.06 23.78
CA LYS A 39 -24.46 -5.67 24.17
C LYS A 39 -23.23 -5.03 23.51
N TRP A 40 -22.18 -5.81 23.22
CA TRP A 40 -21.03 -5.36 22.45
C TRP A 40 -21.40 -5.15 20.99
N ARG A 41 -22.15 -6.09 20.38
CA ARG A 41 -22.63 -5.98 19.00
C ARG A 41 -23.57 -4.80 18.79
N SER A 42 -24.47 -4.53 19.73
CA SER A 42 -25.38 -3.38 19.67
C SER A 42 -24.72 -2.05 20.03
N GLY A 43 -23.47 -2.07 20.52
CA GLY A 43 -22.78 -0.89 21.04
C GLY A 43 -23.33 -0.38 22.37
N THR A 44 -24.26 -1.09 23.02
CA THR A 44 -24.84 -0.70 24.33
C THR A 44 -23.78 -0.60 25.41
N ILE A 45 -22.76 -1.47 25.38
CA ILE A 45 -21.59 -1.36 26.24
C ILE A 45 -20.32 -1.47 25.39
N LYS A 46 -19.31 -0.67 25.69
CA LYS A 46 -17.99 -0.84 25.08
C LYS A 46 -17.25 -1.98 25.76
N ILE A 47 -16.57 -2.79 24.97
CA ILE A 47 -15.63 -3.79 25.47
C ILE A 47 -14.46 -3.09 26.16
N SER A 48 -14.00 -3.61 27.29
CA SER A 48 -12.80 -3.07 27.94
C SER A 48 -11.55 -3.41 27.12
N GLY A 49 -10.54 -2.53 27.13
CA GLY A 49 -9.32 -2.72 26.32
C GLY A 49 -8.67 -4.09 26.55
N GLN A 50 -8.53 -4.51 27.81
CA GLN A 50 -7.99 -5.83 28.14
C GLN A 50 -8.82 -6.99 27.55
N THR A 51 -10.15 -6.92 27.61
CA THR A 51 -11.01 -7.99 27.06
C THR A 51 -10.93 -8.00 25.54
N GLN A 52 -10.87 -6.81 24.93
CA GLN A 52 -10.70 -6.66 23.49
C GLN A 52 -9.39 -7.28 23.02
N ASP A 53 -8.27 -6.95 23.67
CA ASP A 53 -6.95 -7.48 23.31
C ASP A 53 -6.92 -9.00 23.37
N ARG A 54 -7.53 -9.59 24.40
CA ARG A 54 -7.61 -11.04 24.56
C ARG A 54 -8.51 -11.70 23.51
N LEU A 55 -9.64 -11.11 23.16
CA LEU A 55 -10.53 -11.65 22.13
C LEU A 55 -9.93 -11.51 20.74
N VAL A 56 -9.34 -10.35 20.42
CA VAL A 56 -8.66 -10.11 19.15
C VAL A 56 -7.62 -11.18 18.89
N LYS A 57 -6.81 -11.55 19.89
CA LYS A 57 -5.81 -12.62 19.76
C LYS A 57 -6.36 -13.94 19.22
N LEU A 58 -7.62 -14.25 19.48
CA LEU A 58 -8.26 -15.53 19.14
C LEU A 58 -9.03 -15.50 17.80
N VAL A 59 -9.25 -14.31 17.24
CA VAL A 59 -9.99 -14.15 15.97
C VAL A 59 -9.35 -14.91 14.79
N PRO A 60 -8.01 -14.97 14.61
CA PRO A 60 -7.39 -15.60 13.45
C PRO A 60 -7.82 -17.05 13.20
N VAL A 61 -8.14 -17.79 14.26
CA VAL A 61 -8.57 -19.19 14.21
C VAL A 61 -9.86 -19.39 13.41
N CYS A 62 -10.72 -18.36 13.35
CA CYS A 62 -12.00 -18.43 12.64
C CYS A 62 -11.96 -17.77 11.26
N LEU A 63 -10.83 -17.17 10.87
CA LEU A 63 -10.72 -16.50 9.58
C LEU A 63 -10.45 -17.50 8.46
N ASN A 64 -11.25 -17.42 7.40
CA ASN A 64 -10.94 -18.13 6.16
C ASN A 64 -9.78 -17.46 5.40
N SER A 65 -9.26 -18.14 4.38
CA SER A 65 -8.09 -17.67 3.63
C SER A 65 -8.29 -16.30 2.95
N SER A 66 -9.51 -16.00 2.48
CA SER A 66 -9.83 -14.71 1.87
C SER A 66 -9.84 -13.59 2.91
N GLU A 67 -10.38 -13.84 4.10
CA GLU A 67 -10.40 -12.87 5.19
C GLU A 67 -9.00 -12.62 5.75
N ARG A 68 -8.19 -13.67 5.92
CA ARG A 68 -6.77 -13.54 6.29
C ARG A 68 -6.03 -12.71 5.26
N TYR A 69 -6.27 -12.94 3.97
CA TYR A 69 -5.66 -12.12 2.91
C TYR A 69 -6.06 -10.64 3.01
N LEU A 70 -7.35 -10.33 3.16
CA LEU A 70 -7.80 -8.94 3.28
C LEU A 70 -7.20 -8.23 4.50
N ILE A 71 -7.13 -8.92 5.65
CA ILE A 71 -6.52 -8.36 6.85
C ILE A 71 -5.01 -8.19 6.66
N ALA A 72 -4.32 -9.16 6.04
CA ALA A 72 -2.89 -9.08 5.75
C ALA A 72 -2.59 -7.87 4.86
N LYS A 73 -3.40 -7.63 3.82
CA LYS A 73 -3.29 -6.46 2.95
C LYS A 73 -3.39 -5.15 3.72
N GLU A 74 -4.39 -5.01 4.59
CA GLU A 74 -4.58 -3.81 5.41
C GLU A 74 -3.43 -3.60 6.42
N ILE A 75 -2.90 -4.67 7.01
CA ILE A 75 -1.70 -4.60 7.86
C ILE A 75 -0.51 -4.10 7.05
N CYS A 76 -0.27 -4.66 5.86
CA CYS A 76 0.81 -4.23 4.98
C CYS A 76 0.67 -2.74 4.62
N LEU A 77 -0.52 -2.32 4.17
CA LEU A 77 -0.82 -0.92 3.87
C LEU A 77 -0.56 0.02 5.05
N PHE A 78 -0.95 -0.37 6.26
CA PHE A 78 -0.72 0.42 7.48
C PHE A 78 0.77 0.65 7.74
N TYR A 79 1.61 -0.37 7.56
CA TYR A 79 3.06 -0.26 7.75
C TYR A 79 3.76 0.45 6.58
N THR A 80 3.34 0.20 5.34
CA THR A 80 3.87 0.90 4.16
C THR A 80 3.58 2.39 4.22
N ASN A 81 2.39 2.81 4.66
CA ASN A 81 2.05 4.22 4.83
C ASN A 81 2.84 4.94 5.93
N GLN A 82 3.49 4.21 6.84
CA GLN A 82 4.38 4.79 7.86
C GLN A 82 5.80 5.00 7.35
N ARG A 83 6.17 4.40 6.22
CA ARG A 83 7.49 4.59 5.61
C ARG A 83 7.59 5.99 4.99
N HIS A 84 8.79 6.54 4.98
CA HIS A 84 9.05 7.79 4.27
C HIS A 84 8.84 7.57 2.76
N LYS A 85 7.92 8.35 2.19
CA LYS A 85 7.65 8.33 0.75
C LYS A 85 8.81 8.99 -0.01
N LYS A 86 9.42 8.26 -0.93
CA LYS A 86 10.40 8.79 -1.88
C LYS A 86 9.74 9.85 -2.76
N THR A 87 10.44 10.93 -3.03
CA THR A 87 9.98 11.97 -3.96
C THR A 87 11.07 12.22 -4.98
N GLU A 88 10.75 12.02 -6.26
CA GLU A 88 11.67 12.36 -7.36
C GLU A 88 11.07 13.46 -8.23
N PHE A 89 11.94 14.34 -8.72
CA PHE A 89 11.56 15.43 -9.62
C PHE A 89 12.26 15.25 -10.96
N ILE A 90 11.48 15.22 -12.04
CA ILE A 90 11.95 15.09 -13.41
C ILE A 90 11.48 16.30 -14.19
N SER A 91 12.43 17.01 -14.79
CA SER A 91 12.14 18.12 -15.68
C SER A 91 12.60 17.75 -17.09
N ILE A 92 11.65 17.76 -18.04
CA ILE A 92 11.84 17.33 -19.42
C ILE A 92 12.02 18.57 -20.29
N ASN A 93 13.13 18.59 -21.04
CA ASN A 93 13.40 19.62 -22.04
C ASN A 93 12.46 19.41 -23.24
N THR A 94 11.68 20.42 -23.62
CA THR A 94 10.80 20.35 -24.80
C THR A 94 11.56 20.35 -26.14
N ASP A 95 12.77 20.90 -26.20
CA ASP A 95 13.63 20.85 -27.39
C ASP A 95 14.28 19.46 -27.58
N GLU A 96 14.49 18.72 -26.48
CA GLU A 96 15.13 17.38 -26.48
C GLU A 96 14.37 16.40 -25.54
N PRO A 97 13.11 16.07 -25.85
CA PRO A 97 12.24 15.32 -24.94
C PRO A 97 12.71 13.89 -24.68
N LEU A 98 13.40 13.27 -25.65
CA LEU A 98 13.90 11.89 -25.55
C LEU A 98 14.84 11.67 -24.36
N VAL A 99 15.69 12.66 -24.03
CA VAL A 99 16.61 12.56 -22.88
C VAL A 99 15.83 12.57 -21.55
N GLY A 100 14.79 13.40 -21.47
CA GLY A 100 13.92 13.45 -20.29
C GLY A 100 13.08 12.19 -20.13
N LEU A 101 12.62 11.60 -21.23
CA LEU A 101 11.90 10.33 -21.26
C LEU A 101 12.77 9.15 -20.80
N ASP A 102 14.01 9.03 -21.28
CA ASP A 102 14.93 7.97 -20.84
C ASP A 102 15.23 8.04 -19.33
N LYS A 103 15.39 9.27 -18.82
CA LYS A 103 15.51 9.51 -17.37
C LYS A 103 14.23 9.11 -16.63
N LEU A 104 13.06 9.42 -17.16
CA LEU A 104 11.78 9.01 -16.58
C LEU A 104 11.67 7.48 -16.50
N HIS A 105 11.98 6.76 -17.58
CA HIS A 105 12.03 5.30 -17.61
C HIS A 105 12.96 4.73 -16.53
N THR A 106 14.16 5.30 -16.39
CA THR A 106 15.14 4.87 -15.39
C THR A 106 14.64 5.12 -13.96
N VAL A 107 14.07 6.30 -13.69
CA VAL A 107 13.55 6.63 -12.35
C VAL A 107 12.37 5.73 -12.00
N ILE A 108 11.42 5.53 -12.93
CA ILE A 108 10.30 4.61 -12.75
C ILE A 108 10.82 3.21 -12.41
N LYS A 109 11.80 2.70 -13.15
CA LYS A 109 12.46 1.42 -12.85
C LYS A 109 13.06 1.37 -11.43
N SER A 110 13.65 2.46 -10.95
CA SER A 110 14.18 2.52 -9.57
C SER A 110 13.09 2.46 -8.49
N PHE A 111 11.86 2.90 -8.78
CA PHE A 111 10.73 2.75 -7.85
C PHE A 111 10.25 1.29 -7.78
N TYR A 112 10.53 0.49 -8.81
CA TYR A 112 10.27 -0.95 -8.84
C TYR A 112 11.35 -1.79 -8.19
N GLU A 113 12.61 -1.49 -8.47
CA GLU A 113 13.76 -2.27 -7.97
C GLU A 113 14.14 -1.89 -6.53
N GLY A 114 13.66 -0.73 -6.06
CA GLY A 114 14.09 -0.07 -4.82
C GLY A 114 13.57 -0.63 -3.50
N ASP A 115 12.66 -1.61 -3.51
CA ASP A 115 12.15 -2.27 -2.29
C ASP A 115 12.47 -3.77 -2.26
N ASN A 116 13.56 -4.18 -2.91
CA ASN A 116 14.12 -5.51 -2.71
C ASN A 116 14.55 -5.71 -1.24
N VAL A 117 13.69 -6.36 -0.46
CA VAL A 117 14.07 -7.23 0.66
C VAL A 117 14.86 -6.54 1.79
N VAL A 118 14.69 -5.24 2.01
CA VAL A 118 15.31 -4.59 3.18
C VAL A 118 14.34 -4.68 4.36
N GLU A 119 14.46 -5.79 5.08
CA GLU A 119 13.87 -6.09 6.38
C GLU A 119 12.40 -5.64 6.53
N LEU A 120 11.47 -6.57 6.29
CA LEU A 120 10.09 -6.41 6.75
C LEU A 120 10.13 -5.97 8.22
N PRO A 121 9.51 -4.83 8.58
CA PRO A 121 9.56 -4.33 9.96
C PRO A 121 9.17 -5.46 10.90
N GLU A 122 9.92 -5.66 11.98
CA GLU A 122 9.67 -6.76 12.94
C GLU A 122 8.20 -6.80 13.38
N LYS A 123 7.58 -5.63 13.55
CA LYS A 123 6.16 -5.47 13.89
C LYS A 123 5.20 -5.93 12.80
N LEU A 124 5.54 -5.77 11.51
CA LEU A 124 4.77 -6.31 10.39
C LEU A 124 4.84 -7.83 10.41
N THR A 125 6.05 -8.39 10.53
CA THR A 125 6.26 -9.85 10.60
C THR A 125 5.49 -10.45 11.77
N ALA A 126 5.57 -9.86 12.97
CA ALA A 126 4.82 -10.31 14.13
C ALA A 126 3.30 -10.25 13.91
N ALA A 127 2.79 -9.20 13.27
CA ALA A 127 1.36 -9.06 12.98
C ALA A 127 0.87 -10.10 11.96
N ILE A 128 1.65 -10.40 10.92
CA ILE A 128 1.28 -11.43 9.94
C ILE A 128 1.38 -12.83 10.55
N THR A 129 2.40 -13.11 11.35
CA THR A 129 2.53 -14.38 12.08
C THR A 129 1.35 -14.61 13.02
N TRP A 130 0.93 -13.59 13.77
CA TRP A 130 -0.29 -13.64 14.58
C TRP A 130 -1.53 -13.96 13.73
N LEU A 131 -1.68 -13.32 12.56
CA LEU A 131 -2.80 -13.57 11.66
C LEU A 131 -2.79 -14.98 11.04
N ALA A 132 -1.60 -15.54 10.90
CA ALA A 132 -1.38 -16.89 10.40
C ALA A 132 -1.54 -17.96 11.50
N ASP A 133 -1.90 -17.60 12.73
CA ASP A 133 -1.98 -18.52 13.87
C ASP A 133 -0.63 -19.18 14.17
N ASP A 134 0.44 -18.37 14.17
CA ASP A 134 1.84 -18.77 14.36
C ASP A 134 2.41 -19.72 13.29
N ASP A 135 1.68 -19.98 12.20
CA ASP A 135 2.19 -20.70 11.04
C ASP A 135 3.04 -19.78 10.15
N VAL A 136 4.37 -19.91 10.27
CA VAL A 136 5.35 -19.16 9.49
C VAL A 136 5.21 -19.39 7.98
N THR A 137 4.80 -20.58 7.54
CA THR A 137 4.63 -20.89 6.11
C THR A 137 3.40 -20.16 5.58
N ALA A 138 2.29 -20.21 6.30
CA ALA A 138 1.08 -19.47 5.95
C ALA A 138 1.31 -17.95 6.00
N ALA A 139 2.07 -17.45 6.98
CA ALA A 139 2.46 -16.05 7.08
C ALA A 139 3.25 -15.58 5.85
N ARG A 140 4.28 -16.35 5.44
CA ARG A 140 5.06 -16.07 4.23
C ARG A 140 4.22 -16.12 2.97
N ALA A 141 3.32 -17.09 2.86
CA ALA A 141 2.41 -17.19 1.72
C ALA A 141 1.45 -16.00 1.63
N LEU A 142 0.95 -15.51 2.77
CA LEU A 142 0.12 -14.29 2.83
C LEU A 142 0.88 -13.07 2.36
N LEU A 143 2.11 -12.85 2.86
CA LEU A 143 2.97 -11.75 2.44
C LEU A 143 3.27 -11.80 0.94
N ALA A 144 3.76 -12.93 0.45
CA ALA A 144 4.09 -13.10 -0.96
C ALA A 144 2.87 -12.86 -1.88
N ARG A 145 1.68 -13.26 -1.45
CA ARG A 145 0.44 -12.99 -2.19
C ARG A 145 0.11 -11.50 -2.24
N VAL A 146 0.22 -10.78 -1.11
CA VAL A 146 0.00 -9.34 -1.06
C VAL A 146 1.00 -8.63 -1.96
N GLU A 147 2.28 -8.96 -1.85
CA GLU A 147 3.36 -8.39 -2.68
C GLU A 147 3.12 -8.63 -4.17
N GLN A 148 2.72 -9.85 -4.56
CA GLN A 148 2.47 -10.19 -5.95
C GLN A 148 1.27 -9.43 -6.53
N GLU A 149 0.17 -9.29 -5.77
CA GLU A 149 -0.99 -8.53 -6.22
C GLU A 149 -0.69 -7.03 -6.29
N GLU A 150 0.08 -6.48 -5.35
CA GLU A 150 0.54 -5.09 -5.40
C GLU A 150 1.46 -4.85 -6.60
N ALA A 151 2.46 -5.71 -6.82
CA ALA A 151 3.38 -5.59 -7.95
C ALA A 151 2.65 -5.54 -9.30
N LYS A 152 1.66 -6.41 -9.51
CA LYS A 152 0.84 -6.43 -10.73
C LYS A 152 0.06 -5.13 -10.94
N LEU A 153 -0.51 -4.57 -9.87
CA LEU A 153 -1.28 -3.33 -9.96
C LEU A 153 -0.38 -2.13 -10.26
N ILE A 154 0.80 -2.08 -9.66
CA ILE A 154 1.76 -0.98 -9.90
C ILE A 154 2.29 -1.07 -11.33
N GLU A 155 2.70 -2.27 -11.77
CA GLU A 155 3.22 -2.51 -13.11
C GLU A 155 2.21 -2.09 -14.18
N ALA A 156 0.96 -2.55 -14.07
CA ALA A 156 -0.10 -2.19 -15.01
C ALA A 156 -0.34 -0.67 -15.06
N ARG A 157 -0.30 0.01 -13.90
CA ARG A 157 -0.54 1.45 -13.82
C ARG A 157 0.60 2.26 -14.41
N ALA A 158 1.86 1.92 -14.14
CA ALA A 158 2.95 2.74 -14.69
C ALA A 158 3.11 2.59 -16.20
N TYR A 159 2.80 1.43 -16.78
CA TYR A 159 2.80 1.31 -18.23
C TYR A 159 1.76 2.26 -18.86
N GLN A 160 0.59 2.40 -18.24
CA GLN A 160 -0.42 3.37 -18.65
C GLN A 160 0.05 4.82 -18.47
N ASP A 161 0.69 5.12 -17.34
CA ASP A 161 1.18 6.48 -17.04
C ASP A 161 2.31 6.87 -18.01
N ILE A 162 3.24 5.96 -18.32
CA ILE A 162 4.31 6.16 -19.31
C ILE A 162 3.71 6.43 -20.69
N GLU A 163 2.81 5.58 -21.16
CA GLU A 163 2.20 5.72 -22.48
C GLU A 163 1.43 7.04 -22.61
N ALA A 164 0.71 7.45 -21.57
CA ALA A 164 0.02 8.74 -21.54
C ALA A 164 1.01 9.92 -21.64
N ILE A 165 2.13 9.86 -20.93
CA ILE A 165 3.16 10.91 -20.96
C ILE A 165 3.86 10.96 -22.31
N GLU A 166 4.24 9.81 -22.88
CA GLU A 166 4.84 9.73 -24.22
C GLU A 166 3.91 10.32 -25.28
N ASN A 167 2.63 9.95 -25.26
CA ASN A 167 1.63 10.51 -26.17
C ASN A 167 1.54 12.03 -26.05
N ILE A 168 1.45 12.56 -24.83
CA ILE A 168 1.40 14.02 -24.62
C ILE A 168 2.67 14.67 -25.14
N LEU A 169 3.85 14.09 -24.87
CA LEU A 169 5.17 14.60 -25.28
C LEU A 169 5.40 14.60 -26.79
N THR A 170 4.66 13.78 -27.54
CA THR A 170 4.71 13.75 -29.01
C THR A 170 3.78 14.75 -29.70
N MET A 171 2.87 15.41 -28.97
CA MET A 171 2.00 16.43 -29.54
C MET A 171 2.80 17.73 -29.75
N GLU A 172 2.68 18.38 -30.92
CA GLU A 172 3.55 19.52 -31.31
C GLU A 172 3.34 20.80 -30.46
N GLU A 173 2.28 20.90 -29.65
CA GLU A 173 1.93 22.10 -28.87
C GLU A 173 2.03 21.87 -27.34
N ILE A 174 3.23 21.59 -26.83
CA ILE A 174 3.42 21.49 -25.37
C ILE A 174 4.09 22.76 -24.87
N GLU A 175 3.26 23.72 -24.46
CA GLU A 175 3.78 24.88 -23.72
C GLU A 175 4.19 24.46 -22.30
N HIS A 176 3.35 23.67 -21.60
CA HIS A 176 3.59 23.25 -20.22
C HIS A 176 2.92 21.91 -19.86
N LEU A 177 3.70 20.95 -19.36
CA LEU A 177 3.24 19.71 -18.74
C LEU A 177 3.62 19.73 -17.27
N SER A 178 2.67 19.42 -16.39
CA SER A 178 2.91 19.19 -14.96
C SER A 178 2.07 17.99 -14.52
N GLN A 179 2.72 16.86 -14.28
CA GLN A 179 2.06 15.62 -13.86
C GLN A 179 2.74 15.01 -12.64
N GLN A 180 1.98 14.17 -11.93
CA GLN A 180 2.48 13.39 -10.81
C GLN A 180 2.09 11.93 -11.01
N ILE A 181 3.09 11.05 -10.99
CA ILE A 181 2.88 9.60 -10.96
C ILE A 181 2.99 9.14 -9.51
N GLU A 182 1.99 8.43 -9.01
CA GLU A 182 1.96 7.89 -7.65
C GLU A 182 2.38 6.42 -7.59
N PHE A 183 3.26 6.11 -6.64
CA PHE A 183 3.74 4.77 -6.34
C PHE A 183 3.47 4.45 -4.85
N PRO A 184 3.45 3.17 -4.44
CA PRO A 184 3.29 2.82 -3.03
C PRO A 184 4.40 3.39 -2.14
N ASN A 185 5.63 3.43 -2.66
CA ASN A 185 6.81 3.93 -1.97
C ASN A 185 7.10 5.41 -2.23
N GLY A 186 6.25 6.13 -2.98
CA GLY A 186 6.51 7.55 -3.26
C GLY A 186 5.76 8.14 -4.43
N TYR A 187 6.29 9.22 -4.99
CA TYR A 187 5.75 9.80 -6.22
C TYR A 187 6.86 10.45 -7.06
N ILE A 188 6.62 10.52 -8.37
CA ILE A 188 7.47 11.23 -9.33
C ILE A 188 6.70 12.46 -9.81
N LYS A 189 7.28 13.65 -9.64
CA LYS A 189 6.77 14.89 -10.21
C LYS A 189 7.48 15.19 -11.51
N ILE A 190 6.70 15.39 -12.56
CA ILE A 190 7.16 15.60 -13.93
C ILE A 190 6.76 17.00 -14.36
N SER A 191 7.72 17.78 -14.83
CA SER A 191 7.48 19.09 -15.43
C SER A 191 8.18 19.20 -16.79
N THR A 192 7.65 20.00 -17.71
CA THR A 192 8.40 20.40 -18.91
C THR A 192 8.94 21.81 -18.80
N TYR A 193 10.05 22.08 -19.50
CA TYR A 193 10.59 23.42 -19.68
C TYR A 193 11.14 23.61 -21.09
N THR A 194 10.98 24.81 -21.62
CA THR A 194 11.60 25.23 -22.89
C THR A 194 12.86 26.04 -22.59
N PRO A 195 14.06 25.59 -22.99
CA PRO A 195 15.29 26.33 -22.75
C PRO A 195 15.25 27.68 -23.48
N LYS A 196 15.67 28.73 -22.80
CA LYS A 196 15.84 30.04 -23.47
C LYS A 196 16.98 29.91 -24.49
N LYS A 197 16.67 30.04 -25.79
CA LYS A 197 17.70 30.07 -26.84
C LYS A 197 18.84 31.03 -26.43
N PRO A 198 20.12 30.59 -26.46
CA PRO A 198 21.24 31.44 -26.06
C PRO A 198 21.26 32.70 -26.92
N PHE A 199 21.56 33.83 -26.29
CA PHE A 199 21.50 35.18 -26.88
C PHE A 199 22.13 35.25 -28.29
N LEU A 200 23.24 34.55 -28.51
CA LEU A 200 23.94 34.49 -29.79
C LEU A 200 23.12 33.86 -30.93
N LYS A 201 22.31 32.82 -30.69
CA LYS A 201 21.42 32.26 -31.73
C LYS A 201 20.28 33.21 -32.09
N ARG A 202 19.79 34.01 -31.12
CA ARG A 202 18.78 35.05 -31.37
C ARG A 202 19.32 36.18 -32.25
N VAL A 203 20.55 36.62 -31.96
CA VAL A 203 21.23 37.66 -32.74
C VAL A 203 21.57 37.14 -34.15
N LEU A 204 22.10 35.93 -34.28
CA LEU A 204 22.43 35.34 -35.58
C LEU A 204 21.18 35.10 -36.46
N ALA A 205 20.08 34.59 -35.90
CA ALA A 205 18.82 34.43 -36.64
C ALA A 205 18.22 35.78 -37.08
N SER A 206 18.36 36.84 -36.27
CA SER A 206 17.91 38.19 -36.64
C SER A 206 18.78 38.89 -37.69
N ILE A 207 20.06 38.50 -37.81
CA ILE A 207 21.01 39.12 -38.72
C ILE A 207 21.11 38.36 -40.05
N PHE A 208 20.99 37.02 -40.03
CA PHE A 208 21.27 36.21 -41.20
C PHE A 208 20.03 35.59 -41.88
N GLY A 209 18.84 35.63 -41.26
CA GLY A 209 17.65 34.97 -41.79
C GLY A 209 17.80 33.45 -41.85
N ASP A 210 16.68 32.72 -41.90
CA ASP A 210 16.72 31.25 -42.08
C ASP A 210 17.28 30.85 -43.46
#